data_AF-A0A7J2SPE4-F1
#
_entry.id   AF-A0A7J2SPE4-F1
#
_cell.length_a   1.000
_cell.length_b   1.000
_cell.length_c   1.000
_cell.angle_alpha   90.00
_cell.angle_beta   90.00
_cell.angle_gamma   90.00
#
_symmetry.space_group_name_H-M   'P 1'
#
loop_
_entity.id
_entity.type
_entity.pdbx_description
1 polymer ?
#
loop_
_entity_poly.entity_id
_entity_poly.type
_entity_poly.pdbx_seq_one_letter_code
_entity_poly.pdbx_strand_id
1 'polypeptide(L)'
;MKRSFASETQVLRALKTVFKKQKVVPSQRKLKELVDHHLTTKKTVRLVSEQRLRNIAIRSGFVSLEIHSREGDPERILTRCPVCGTSLRRVKNLTIWGGEVTIEFTCPLCGYWTGKKKRIPTRYVFHLK
;
A
#
# COMPACT_ATOMS: atom_id res chain seq x y z
N MET A 1 9.18 -28.66 10.35
CA MET A 1 8.61 -27.83 9.25
C MET A 1 9.69 -26.89 8.72
N LYS A 2 10.00 -26.92 7.42
CA LYS A 2 10.98 -25.99 6.83
C LYS A 2 10.34 -24.61 6.66
N ARG A 3 10.93 -23.58 7.26
CA ARG A 3 10.51 -22.17 7.12
C ARG A 3 11.39 -21.48 6.10
N SER A 4 10.79 -20.71 5.19
CA SER A 4 11.53 -19.88 4.24
C SER A 4 10.78 -18.58 3.96
N PHE A 5 11.47 -17.59 3.41
CA PHE A 5 10.81 -16.38 2.92
C PHE A 5 10.17 -16.64 1.55
N ALA A 6 8.96 -16.13 1.34
CA ALA A 6 8.30 -16.24 0.04
C ALA A 6 9.05 -15.41 -1.02
N SER A 7 9.20 -15.97 -2.23
CA SER A 7 9.67 -15.21 -3.38
C SER A 7 8.57 -14.28 -3.90
N GLU A 8 8.93 -13.23 -4.62
CA GLU A 8 7.95 -12.30 -5.18
C GLU A 8 6.98 -12.99 -6.15
N THR A 9 7.47 -13.91 -6.98
CA THR A 9 6.64 -14.71 -7.90
C THR A 9 5.65 -15.63 -7.19
N GLN A 10 5.98 -16.12 -5.99
CA GLN A 10 5.07 -16.90 -5.16
C GLN A 10 3.98 -16.01 -4.56
N VAL A 11 4.35 -14.84 -4.05
CA VAL A 11 3.39 -13.86 -3.51
C VAL A 11 2.42 -13.40 -4.59
N LEU A 12 2.90 -13.08 -5.79
CA LEU A 12 2.03 -12.68 -6.91
C LEU A 12 1.05 -13.77 -7.33
N ARG A 13 1.47 -15.04 -7.36
CA ARG A 13 0.58 -16.18 -7.63
C ARG A 13 -0.48 -16.35 -6.55
N ALA A 14 -0.11 -16.20 -5.28
CA ALA A 14 -1.04 -16.24 -4.17
C ALA A 14 -2.05 -15.09 -4.26
N LEU A 15 -1.60 -13.86 -4.51
CA LEU A 15 -2.46 -12.68 -4.68
C LEU A 15 -3.47 -12.89 -5.82
N LYS A 16 -3.03 -13.35 -7.00
CA LYS A 16 -3.96 -13.65 -8.11
C LYS A 16 -5.03 -14.67 -7.71
N THR A 17 -4.67 -15.69 -6.93
CA THR A 17 -5.61 -16.71 -6.49
C THR A 17 -6.62 -16.17 -5.48
N VAL A 18 -6.15 -15.33 -4.53
CA VAL A 18 -7.00 -14.66 -3.55
C VAL A 18 -8.00 -13.73 -4.25
N PHE A 19 -7.53 -12.86 -5.15
CA PHE A 19 -8.40 -11.89 -5.82
C PHE A 19 -9.34 -12.52 -6.86
N LYS A 20 -9.01 -13.71 -7.39
CA LYS A 20 -9.97 -14.51 -8.19
C LYS A 20 -11.21 -14.93 -7.38
N LYS A 21 -11.04 -15.22 -6.09
CA LYS A 21 -12.15 -15.63 -5.20
C LYS A 21 -12.86 -14.44 -4.58
N GLN A 22 -12.09 -13.41 -4.21
CA GLN A 22 -12.59 -12.26 -3.49
C GLN A 22 -12.09 -10.98 -4.16
N LYS A 23 -12.99 -10.27 -4.85
CA LYS A 23 -12.65 -9.03 -5.56
C LYS A 23 -12.19 -7.90 -4.63
N VAL A 24 -12.64 -7.90 -3.37
CA VAL A 24 -12.34 -6.83 -2.39
C VAL A 24 -11.88 -7.43 -1.07
N VAL A 25 -10.70 -7.04 -0.60
CA VAL A 25 -10.14 -7.45 0.70
C VAL A 25 -10.12 -6.26 1.66
N PRO A 26 -10.84 -6.32 2.80
CA PRO A 26 -11.19 -5.15 3.60
C PRO A 26 -10.09 -4.64 4.54
N SER A 27 -8.99 -5.37 4.70
CA SER A 27 -7.88 -4.97 5.57
C SER A 27 -6.55 -5.62 5.18
N GLN A 28 -5.45 -4.99 5.59
CA GLN A 28 -4.09 -5.52 5.47
C GLN A 28 -3.92 -6.88 6.16
N ARG A 29 -4.44 -6.99 7.38
CA ARG A 29 -4.36 -8.21 8.17
C ARG A 29 -5.12 -9.35 7.49
N LYS A 30 -6.31 -9.06 6.96
CA LYS A 30 -7.11 -10.06 6.22
C LYS A 30 -6.39 -10.54 4.96
N LEU A 31 -5.77 -9.62 4.22
CA LEU A 31 -4.97 -9.99 3.05
C LEU A 31 -3.81 -10.93 3.43
N LYS A 32 -3.12 -10.63 4.53
CA LYS A 32 -2.03 -11.46 5.04
C LYS A 32 -2.52 -12.86 5.42
N GLU A 33 -3.62 -12.96 6.18
CA GLU A 33 -4.21 -14.24 6.57
C GLU A 33 -4.55 -15.11 5.34
N LEU A 34 -5.18 -14.53 4.32
CA LEU A 34 -5.53 -15.23 3.09
C LEU A 34 -4.30 -15.72 2.31
N VAL A 35 -3.26 -14.88 2.24
CA VAL A 35 -2.01 -15.21 1.54
C VAL A 35 -1.20 -16.25 2.30
N ASP A 36 -1.10 -16.13 3.63
CA ASP A 36 -0.40 -17.09 4.49
C ASP A 36 -1.07 -18.48 4.43
N HIS A 37 -2.40 -18.53 4.35
CA HIS A 37 -3.14 -19.79 4.13
C HIS A 37 -2.76 -20.44 2.78
N HIS A 38 -2.59 -19.65 1.72
CA HIS A 38 -2.15 -20.16 0.41
C HIS A 38 -0.67 -20.56 0.36
N LEU A 39 0.19 -19.92 1.15
CA LEU A 39 1.63 -20.15 1.18
C LEU A 39 2.05 -21.27 2.12
N THR A 40 1.19 -21.67 3.05
CA THR A 40 1.41 -22.75 4.01
C THR A 40 1.04 -24.10 3.41
N THR A 41 1.92 -25.08 3.53
CA THR A 41 1.70 -26.47 3.10
C THR A 41 2.17 -27.42 4.19
N LYS A 42 1.68 -28.67 4.21
CA LYS A 42 2.01 -29.68 5.24
C LYS A 42 3.51 -29.81 5.58
N LYS A 43 4.42 -29.56 4.62
CA LYS A 43 5.88 -29.70 4.81
C LYS A 43 6.64 -28.35 4.93
N THR A 44 6.06 -27.24 4.46
CA THR A 44 6.77 -25.96 4.28
C THR A 44 5.91 -24.74 4.61
N VAL A 45 6.49 -23.77 5.31
CA VAL A 45 5.86 -22.47 5.60
C VAL A 45 6.66 -21.36 4.93
N ARG A 46 6.00 -20.57 4.07
CA ARG A 46 6.61 -19.41 3.44
C ARG A 46 6.08 -18.12 4.06
N LEU A 47 6.98 -17.34 4.65
CA LEU A 47 6.62 -16.13 5.41
C LEU A 47 6.66 -14.88 4.52
N VAL A 48 5.69 -13.99 4.71
CA VAL A 48 5.67 -12.63 4.15
C VAL A 48 5.19 -11.63 5.19
N SER A 49 5.84 -10.46 5.29
CA SER A 49 5.37 -9.38 6.16
C SER A 49 4.23 -8.60 5.50
N GLU A 50 3.39 -7.96 6.31
CA GLU A 50 2.29 -7.13 5.81
C GLU A 50 2.77 -6.02 4.89
N GLN A 51 3.82 -5.29 5.29
CA GLN A 51 4.39 -4.22 4.48
C GLN A 51 4.93 -4.71 3.14
N ARG A 52 5.64 -5.85 3.13
CA ARG A 52 6.14 -6.45 1.88
C ARG A 52 5.00 -6.90 0.99
N LEU A 53 3.97 -7.51 1.56
CA LEU A 53 2.77 -7.94 0.83
C LEU A 53 2.04 -6.74 0.21
N ARG A 54 1.88 -5.66 0.97
CA ARG A 54 1.28 -4.40 0.48
C ARG A 54 2.06 -3.82 -0.68
N ASN A 55 3.38 -3.72 -0.55
CA ASN A 55 4.24 -3.17 -1.60
C ASN A 55 4.18 -4.00 -2.89
N ILE A 56 4.20 -5.33 -2.77
CA ILE A 56 4.06 -6.23 -3.93
C ILE A 56 2.67 -6.09 -4.56
N ALA A 57 1.60 -6.03 -3.76
CA ALA A 57 0.24 -5.86 -4.26
C ALA A 57 0.08 -4.54 -5.05
N ILE A 58 0.56 -3.42 -4.51
CA ILE A 58 0.52 -2.13 -5.20
C ILE A 58 1.31 -2.18 -6.52
N ARG A 59 2.54 -2.73 -6.48
CA ARG A 59 3.42 -2.83 -7.66
C ARG A 59 2.90 -3.80 -8.74
N SER A 60 2.03 -4.72 -8.36
CA SER A 60 1.51 -5.75 -9.28
C SER A 60 0.65 -5.18 -10.41
N GLY A 61 0.15 -3.95 -10.27
CA GLY A 61 -0.63 -3.26 -11.29
C GLY A 61 -2.10 -3.67 -11.37
N PHE A 62 -2.47 -4.89 -10.96
CA PHE A 62 -3.85 -5.41 -11.00
C PHE A 62 -4.64 -5.21 -9.71
N VAL A 63 -4.02 -4.65 -8.66
CA VAL A 63 -4.69 -4.31 -7.40
C VAL A 63 -4.69 -2.79 -7.24
N SER A 64 -5.84 -2.20 -6.91
CA SER A 64 -5.95 -0.83 -6.44
C SER A 64 -6.04 -0.80 -4.92
N LEU A 65 -5.51 0.27 -4.33
CA LEU A 65 -5.45 0.44 -2.88
C LEU A 65 -6.30 1.65 -2.50
N GLU A 66 -7.31 1.41 -1.69
CA GLU A 66 -8.05 2.45 -0.99
C GLU A 66 -7.44 2.65 0.39
N ILE A 67 -7.14 3.90 0.72
CA ILE A 67 -6.41 4.29 1.93
C ILE A 67 -7.32 5.15 2.80
N HIS A 68 -7.81 4.58 3.88
CA HIS A 68 -8.45 5.37 4.92
C HIS A 68 -7.37 5.95 5.82
N SER A 69 -7.53 7.23 6.13
CA SER A 69 -6.57 7.99 6.92
C SER A 69 -7.29 8.87 7.91
N ARG A 70 -6.67 9.08 9.07
CA ARG A 70 -7.06 10.12 10.02
C ARG A 70 -6.21 11.36 9.82
N GLU A 71 -6.67 12.50 10.32
CA GLU A 71 -5.84 13.68 10.44
C GLU A 71 -4.81 13.51 11.58
N GLY A 72 -3.64 14.12 11.40
CA GLY A 72 -2.56 14.13 12.37
C GLY A 72 -1.75 15.41 12.28
N ASP A 73 -0.73 15.48 13.12
CA ASP A 73 0.11 16.66 13.32
C ASP A 73 0.82 17.10 12.02
N PRO A 74 0.63 18.37 11.58
CA PRO A 74 1.20 18.91 10.35
C PRO A 74 2.72 19.17 10.40
N GLU A 75 3.36 19.19 11.57
CA GLU A 75 4.74 19.71 11.70
C GLU A 75 5.82 18.86 11.00
N ARG A 76 5.53 17.60 10.64
CA ARG A 76 6.49 16.74 9.92
C ARG A 76 6.19 16.65 8.43
N ILE A 77 6.98 17.37 7.63
CA ILE A 77 7.01 17.24 6.16
C ILE A 77 7.38 15.80 5.78
N LEU A 78 6.51 15.15 4.99
CA LEU A 78 6.76 13.82 4.47
C LEU A 78 7.48 13.91 3.12
N THR A 79 8.71 13.38 3.05
CA THR A 79 9.43 13.23 1.77
C THR A 79 9.12 11.89 1.09
N ARG A 80 8.85 10.85 1.90
CA ARG A 80 8.50 9.50 1.46
C ARG A 80 7.07 9.15 1.82
N CYS A 81 6.44 8.37 0.96
CA CYS A 81 5.10 7.86 1.17
C CYS A 81 5.07 6.90 2.38
N PRO A 82 4.21 7.12 3.38
CA PRO A 82 4.09 6.22 4.54
C PRO A 82 3.51 4.84 4.17
N VAL A 83 2.87 4.71 3.00
CA VAL A 83 2.21 3.47 2.57
C VAL A 83 3.20 2.54 1.86
N CYS A 84 3.89 3.05 0.84
CA CYS A 84 4.76 2.25 -0.04
C CYS A 84 6.24 2.68 -0.06
N GLY A 85 6.61 3.78 0.61
CA GLY A 85 8.00 4.26 0.70
C GLY A 85 8.52 5.04 -0.52
N THR A 86 7.74 5.15 -1.59
CA THR A 86 8.07 5.94 -2.80
C THR A 86 8.12 7.43 -2.48
N SER A 87 9.01 8.18 -3.16
CA SER A 87 9.08 9.63 -3.03
C SER A 87 7.76 10.30 -3.43
N LEU A 88 7.32 11.28 -2.63
CA LEU A 88 6.10 12.04 -2.92
C LEU A 88 6.39 13.15 -3.93
N ARG A 89 5.45 13.35 -4.86
CA ARG A 89 5.47 14.49 -5.79
C ARG A 89 4.81 15.69 -5.11
N ARG A 90 5.43 16.86 -5.24
CA ARG A 90 4.85 18.13 -4.79
C ARG A 90 3.88 18.62 -5.84
N VAL A 91 2.65 18.88 -5.45
CA VAL A 91 1.68 19.59 -6.28
C VAL A 91 1.72 21.04 -5.86
N LYS A 92 2.04 21.89 -6.83
CA LYS A 92 2.19 23.34 -6.64
C LYS A 92 1.03 24.05 -7.32
N ASN A 93 0.70 25.22 -6.81
CA ASN A 93 -0.23 26.14 -7.44
C ASN A 93 0.40 27.52 -7.54
N LEU A 94 -0.03 28.27 -8.55
CA LEU A 94 0.36 29.66 -8.75
C LEU A 94 -0.46 30.56 -7.82
N THR A 95 0.20 31.48 -7.15
CA THR A 95 -0.45 32.53 -6.40
C THR A 95 -0.89 33.65 -7.35
N ILE A 96 -1.80 34.50 -6.86
CA ILE A 96 -2.31 35.67 -7.58
C ILE A 96 -1.17 36.63 -8.02
N TRP A 97 -0.03 36.58 -7.31
CA TRP A 97 1.17 37.40 -7.57
C TRP A 97 2.25 36.67 -8.39
N GLY A 98 1.94 35.49 -8.94
CA GLY A 98 2.87 34.70 -9.77
C GLY A 98 3.89 33.85 -9.00
N GLY A 99 3.78 33.73 -7.68
CA GLY A 99 4.61 32.82 -6.88
C GLY A 99 4.10 31.37 -6.89
N GLU A 100 4.94 30.41 -6.53
CA GLU A 100 4.53 29.00 -6.40
C GLU A 100 4.38 28.57 -4.94
N VAL A 101 3.26 27.93 -4.59
CA VAL A 101 3.03 27.36 -3.26
C VAL A 101 2.70 25.87 -3.39
N THR A 102 3.34 25.04 -2.57
CA THR A 102 3.01 23.60 -2.50
C THR A 102 1.71 23.44 -1.71
N ILE A 103 0.66 22.91 -2.34
CA ILE A 103 -0.63 22.65 -1.67
C ILE A 103 -0.62 21.25 -1.05
N GLU A 104 -0.08 20.27 -1.77
CA GLU A 104 -0.20 18.86 -1.42
C GLU A 104 0.98 18.03 -1.92
N PHE A 105 1.08 16.84 -1.35
CA PHE A 105 2.04 15.80 -1.70
C PHE A 105 1.30 14.54 -2.12
N THR A 106 1.56 14.05 -3.32
CA THR A 106 0.88 12.88 -3.89
C THR A 106 1.87 11.76 -4.21
N CYS A 107 1.46 10.51 -4.02
CA CYS A 107 2.26 9.34 -4.33
C CYS A 107 1.83 8.78 -5.70
N PRO A 108 2.73 8.73 -6.70
CA PRO A 108 2.38 8.24 -8.03
C PRO A 108 2.15 6.73 -8.09
N LEU A 109 2.56 5.98 -7.06
CA LEU A 109 2.50 4.52 -7.05
C LEU A 109 1.21 3.99 -6.39
N CYS A 110 0.91 4.45 -5.17
CA CYS A 110 -0.19 3.90 -4.37
C CYS A 110 -1.41 4.83 -4.24
N GLY A 111 -1.34 6.03 -4.82
CA GLY A 111 -2.43 7.02 -4.74
C GLY A 111 -2.55 7.72 -3.38
N TYR A 112 -1.66 7.43 -2.42
CA TYR A 112 -1.62 8.18 -1.16
C TYR A 112 -1.38 9.67 -1.44
N TRP A 113 -2.13 10.54 -0.76
CA TRP A 113 -1.92 11.98 -0.81
C TRP A 113 -2.01 12.59 0.58
N THR A 114 -1.42 13.76 0.76
CA THR A 114 -1.51 14.54 2.01
C THR A 114 -1.39 16.03 1.69
N GLY A 115 -2.21 16.85 2.35
CA GLY A 115 -2.20 18.31 2.20
C GLY A 115 -1.56 18.99 3.41
N LYS A 116 -2.06 20.19 3.74
CA LYS A 116 -1.66 20.97 4.92
C LYS A 116 -1.74 20.17 6.22
N LYS A 117 -2.84 19.44 6.43
CA LYS A 117 -2.96 18.48 7.52
C LYS A 117 -2.39 17.14 7.09
N LYS A 118 -1.58 16.53 7.96
CA LYS A 118 -0.96 15.24 7.70
C LYS A 118 -2.02 14.14 7.73
N ARG A 119 -2.14 13.38 6.64
CA ARG A 119 -3.02 12.21 6.57
C ARG A 119 -2.27 10.98 7.08
N ILE A 120 -2.67 10.39 8.20
CA ILE A 120 -2.03 9.19 8.75
C ILE A 120 -2.83 7.97 8.29
N PRO A 121 -2.27 7.06 7.47
CA PRO A 121 -2.97 5.85 7.06
C PRO A 121 -3.34 4.98 8.27
N THR A 122 -4.60 4.57 8.35
CA THR A 122 -5.12 3.72 9.43
C THR A 122 -5.62 2.38 8.92
N ARG A 123 -6.19 2.35 7.70
CA ARG A 123 -6.75 1.13 7.11
C ARG A 123 -6.52 1.10 5.60
N TYR A 124 -6.27 -0.10 5.12
CA TYR A 124 -6.03 -0.40 3.71
C TYR A 124 -7.10 -1.37 3.21
N VAL A 125 -7.82 -0.97 2.17
CA VAL A 125 -8.76 -1.84 1.45
C VAL A 125 -8.18 -2.10 0.07
N PHE A 126 -8.10 -3.37 -0.32
CA PHE A 126 -7.52 -3.78 -1.59
C PHE A 126 -8.62 -4.22 -2.53
N HIS A 127 -8.64 -3.68 -3.74
CA HIS A 127 -9.62 -4.00 -4.76
C HIS A 127 -8.92 -4.59 -5.98
N LEU A 128 -9.52 -5.61 -6.59
CA LEU A 128 -9.14 -6.07 -7.92
C LEU A 128 -9.53 -4.99 -8.94
N LYS A 129 -8.59 -4.60 -9.80
CA LYS A 129 -8.86 -3.70 -10.93
C LYS A 129 -9.60 -4.38 -12.05
#